data_AF-A0A8J4TCP9-F1
#
_entry.id   AF-A0A8J4TCP9-F1
#
_cell.length_a   1.000
_cell.length_b   1.000
_cell.length_c   1.000
_cell.angle_alpha   90.00
_cell.angle_beta   90.00
_cell.angle_gamma   90.00
#
_symmetry.space_group_name_H-M   'P 1'
#
loop_
_entity.id
_entity.type
_entity.pdbx_description
1 polymer ?
#
loop_
_entity_poly.entity_id
_entity_poly.type
_entity_poly.pdbx_seq_one_letter_code
_entity_poly.pdbx_strand_id
1 'polypeptide(L)'
;NSRRSSPTILMVSICICMAIVYFIFIYGIKNSIPGSRINASDNIIPPSDVHQEPDSGACTALTALLQYFLLATFTWSSLYAAHIFLLIKNTFSGPPRYFSVLSIVVGW
;
A
#
# COMPACT_ATOMS: atom_id res chain seq x y z
N ASN A 1 1.26 18.83 27.41
CA ASN A 1 1.28 17.53 26.67
C ASN A 1 2.30 17.54 25.55
N SER A 2 3.59 17.39 25.88
CA SER A 2 4.66 17.22 24.89
C SER A 2 4.67 15.77 24.44
N ARG A 3 3.89 15.46 23.41
CA ARG A 3 3.91 14.14 22.78
C ARG A 3 5.27 13.96 22.12
N ARG A 4 6.18 13.28 22.84
CA ARG A 4 7.49 12.83 22.37
C ARG A 4 7.27 12.15 21.01
N SER A 5 7.97 12.61 19.98
CA SER A 5 8.05 11.94 18.67
C SER A 5 8.59 10.54 18.92
N SER A 6 7.71 9.58 19.14
CA SER A 6 8.14 8.23 19.44
C SER A 6 8.42 7.55 18.10
N PRO A 7 9.67 7.12 17.81
CA PRO A 7 10.00 6.37 16.59
C PRO A 7 9.12 5.14 16.39
N THR A 8 8.45 4.67 17.44
CA THR A 8 7.40 3.65 17.39
C THR A 8 6.26 4.00 16.45
N ILE A 9 5.90 5.27 16.23
CA ILE A 9 4.83 5.64 15.28
C ILE A 9 5.25 5.33 13.85
N LEU A 10 6.48 5.66 13.46
CA LEU A 10 7.01 5.36 12.12
C LEU A 10 6.99 3.84 11.87
N MET A 11 7.48 3.08 12.85
CA MET A 11 7.51 1.63 12.77
C MET A 11 6.11 1.01 12.72
N VAL A 12 5.18 1.47 13.56
CA VAL A 12 3.79 1.00 13.57
C VAL A 12 3.10 1.28 12.24
N SER A 13 3.30 2.47 11.64
CA SER A 13 2.76 2.77 10.30
C SER A 13 3.29 1.80 9.24
N ILE A 14 4.60 1.53 9.20
CA ILE A 14 5.19 0.56 8.27
C ILE A 14 4.56 -0.82 8.45
N CYS A 15 4.44 -1.29 9.69
CA CYS A 15 3.86 -2.59 10.00
C CYS A 15 2.39 -2.69 9.55
N ILE A 16 1.60 -1.63 9.77
CA ILE A 16 0.19 -1.59 9.37
C ILE A 16 0.07 -1.61 7.84
N CYS A 17 0.84 -0.77 7.12
CA CYS A 17 0.81 -0.76 5.66
C CYS A 17 1.19 -2.13 5.07
N MET A 18 2.24 -2.76 5.58
CA MET A 18 2.67 -4.10 5.16
C MET A 18 1.61 -5.17 5.46
N ALA A 19 0.99 -5.12 6.64
CA ALA A 19 -0.09 -6.04 6.98
C ALA A 19 -1.26 -5.91 5.99
N ILE A 20 -1.67 -4.68 5.65
CA ILE A 20 -2.76 -4.43 4.71
C ILE A 20 -2.41 -4.95 3.31
N VAL A 21 -1.20 -4.68 2.81
CA VAL A 21 -0.70 -5.23 1.54
C VAL A 21 -0.80 -6.75 1.53
N TYR A 22 -0.34 -7.41 2.59
CA TYR A 22 -0.38 -8.86 2.71
C TYR A 22 -1.80 -9.42 2.73
N PHE A 23 -2.72 -8.78 3.47
CA PHE A 23 -4.12 -9.16 3.45
C PHE A 23 -4.75 -9.01 2.07
N ILE A 24 -4.59 -7.85 1.43
CA ILE A 24 -5.10 -7.59 0.07
C ILE A 24 -4.56 -8.64 -0.91
N PHE A 25 -3.27 -8.97 -0.82
CA PHE A 25 -2.64 -9.96 -1.68
C PHE A 25 -3.23 -11.37 -1.48
N ILE A 26 -3.38 -11.84 -0.23
CA ILE A 26 -4.00 -13.14 0.06
C ILE A 26 -5.44 -13.19 -0.45
N TYR A 27 -6.23 -12.14 -0.19
CA TYR A 27 -7.63 -12.10 -0.62
C TYR A 27 -7.76 -11.98 -2.14
N GLY A 28 -6.90 -11.20 -2.79
CA GLY A 28 -6.85 -11.04 -4.23
C GLY A 28 -6.55 -12.36 -4.95
N ILE A 29 -5.55 -13.11 -4.48
CA ILE A 29 -5.21 -14.43 -5.07
C ILE A 29 -6.35 -15.43 -4.90
N LYS A 30 -7.07 -15.38 -3.78
CA LYS A 30 -8.19 -16.29 -3.50
C LYS A 30 -9.48 -15.96 -4.25
N ASN A 31 -9.58 -14.76 -4.83
CA ASN A 31 -10.76 -14.30 -5.57
C ASN A 31 -10.51 -14.33 -7.09
N SER A 32 -9.85 -15.40 -7.56
CA SER A 32 -9.83 -15.71 -8.99
C SER A 32 -11.26 -16.01 -9.40
N ILE A 33 -11.87 -15.09 -10.16
CA ILE A 33 -13.19 -15.26 -10.76
C ILE A 33 -13.11 -16.61 -11.51
N PRO A 34 -13.87 -17.64 -11.08
CA PRO A 34 -13.89 -18.88 -11.82
C PRO A 34 -14.42 -18.52 -13.20
N GLY A 35 -13.53 -18.61 -14.19
CA GLY A 35 -13.83 -18.33 -15.57
C GLY A 35 -15.20 -18.92 -15.89
N SER A 36 -16.09 -18.03 -16.32
CA SER A 36 -17.40 -18.34 -16.87
C SER A 36 -17.34 -19.71 -17.55
N ARG A 37 -18.12 -20.68 -17.07
CA ARG A 37 -18.33 -21.95 -17.77
C ARG A 37 -19.04 -21.64 -19.08
N ILE A 38 -18.29 -21.16 -20.08
CA ILE A 38 -18.76 -21.09 -21.45
C ILE A 38 -18.86 -22.55 -21.88
N ASN A 39 -20.08 -23.07 -21.88
CA ASN A 39 -20.38 -24.35 -22.49
C ASN A 39 -19.88 -24.26 -23.94
N ALA A 40 -18.79 -24.96 -24.25
CA ALA A 40 -18.14 -25.00 -25.55
C ALA A 40 -18.97 -25.81 -26.54
N SER A 41 -20.23 -25.41 -26.73
CA SER A 41 -21.18 -26.07 -27.63
C SER A 41 -21.38 -25.29 -28.93
N ASP A 42 -21.13 -23.98 -28.92
CA ASP A 42 -21.40 -23.10 -30.05
C ASP A 42 -20.13 -22.37 -30.48
N ASN A 43 -19.66 -22.65 -31.70
CA ASN A 43 -18.60 -21.91 -32.38
C ASN A 43 -19.12 -20.54 -32.82
N ILE A 44 -19.42 -19.66 -31.86
CA ILE A 44 -19.69 -18.26 -32.12
C ILE A 44 -18.35 -17.54 -32.20
N ILE A 45 -18.04 -17.02 -33.39
CA ILE A 45 -16.90 -16.11 -33.59
C ILE A 45 -17.11 -14.92 -32.64
N PRO A 46 -16.18 -14.66 -31.71
CA PRO A 46 -16.26 -13.50 -30.84
C PRO A 46 -16.34 -12.23 -31.69
N PRO A 47 -17.20 -11.26 -31.35
CA PRO A 47 -17.29 -10.00 -32.08
C PRO A 47 -16.00 -9.15 -31.99
N SER A 48 -15.08 -9.51 -31.09
CA SER A 48 -13.75 -8.89 -30.93
C SER A 48 -12.79 -9.89 -30.27
N ASP A 49 -11.54 -9.92 -30.72
CA ASP A 49 -10.44 -10.64 -30.07
C ASP A 49 -10.05 -10.00 -28.72
N VAL A 50 -10.51 -8.76 -28.47
CA VAL A 50 -10.38 -8.10 -27.18
C VAL A 50 -11.52 -8.56 -26.29
N HIS A 51 -11.23 -9.47 -25.37
CA HIS A 51 -12.13 -9.85 -24.29
C HIS A 51 -12.32 -8.63 -23.37
N GLN A 52 -13.34 -7.82 -23.66
CA GLN A 52 -13.72 -6.69 -22.83
C GLN A 52 -14.63 -7.21 -21.71
N GLU A 53 -14.04 -7.95 -20.76
CA GLU A 53 -14.73 -8.16 -19.49
C GLU A 53 -14.98 -6.76 -18.90
N PRO A 54 -16.23 -6.44 -18.53
CA PRO A 54 -16.49 -5.21 -17.82
C PRO A 54 -15.62 -5.25 -16.55
N ASP A 55 -14.71 -4.28 -16.46
CA ASP A 55 -13.71 -4.23 -15.40
C ASP A 55 -14.45 -4.27 -14.06
N SER A 56 -14.40 -5.43 -13.40
CA SER A 56 -15.12 -5.61 -12.14
C SER A 56 -14.48 -4.64 -11.16
N GLY A 57 -15.23 -3.65 -10.68
CA GLY A 57 -14.67 -2.53 -9.90
C GLY A 57 -13.84 -2.96 -8.67
N ALA A 58 -14.04 -4.20 -8.21
CA ALA A 58 -13.20 -4.83 -7.20
C ALA A 58 -11.74 -5.01 -7.63
N CYS A 59 -11.44 -5.44 -8.86
CA CYS A 59 -10.06 -5.65 -9.33
C CYS A 59 -9.27 -4.33 -9.40
N THR A 60 -9.88 -3.30 -10.00
CA THR A 60 -9.30 -1.95 -10.09
C THR A 60 -9.13 -1.34 -8.70
N ALA A 61 -10.12 -1.50 -7.80
CA ALA A 61 -10.02 -1.01 -6.42
C ALA A 61 -8.92 -1.72 -5.62
N LEU A 62 -8.80 -3.04 -5.72
CA LEU A 62 -7.74 -3.81 -5.05
C LEU A 62 -6.36 -3.38 -5.54
N THR A 63 -6.21 -3.16 -6.85
CA THR A 63 -4.95 -2.69 -7.45
C THR A 63 -4.60 -1.28 -6.97
N ALA A 64 -5.57 -0.36 -6.95
CA ALA A 64 -5.36 1.00 -6.46
C ALA A 64 -4.99 1.04 -4.97
N LEU A 65 -5.66 0.23 -4.14
CA LEU A 65 -5.35 0.10 -2.72
C LEU A 65 -3.94 -0.47 -2.51
N LEU A 66 -3.58 -1.53 -3.23
CA LEU A 66 -2.26 -2.13 -3.16
C LEU A 66 -1.17 -1.11 -3.52
N GLN A 67 -1.34 -0.38 -4.62
CA GLN A 67 -0.42 0.65 -5.05
C GLN A 67 -0.25 1.75 -3.99
N TYR A 68 -1.36 2.23 -3.41
CA TYR A 68 -1.32 3.25 -2.36
C TYR A 68 -0.54 2.78 -1.13
N PHE A 69 -0.84 1.59 -0.60
CA PHE A 69 -0.17 1.09 0.61
C PHE A 69 1.31 0.74 0.38
N LEU A 70 1.68 0.32 -0.83
CA LEU A 70 3.10 0.14 -1.19
C LEU A 70 3.84 1.47 -1.20
N LEU A 71 3.24 2.52 -1.78
CA LEU A 71 3.82 3.85 -1.80
C LEU A 71 3.94 4.42 -0.39
N ALA A 72 2.90 4.27 0.43
CA ALA A 72 2.91 4.66 1.84
C ALA A 72 4.04 3.93 2.60
N THR A 73 4.19 2.62 2.41
CA THR A 73 5.26 1.81 3.02
C THR A 73 6.64 2.34 2.65
N PHE A 74 6.86 2.66 1.37
CA PHE A 74 8.11 3.24 0.90
C PHE A 74 8.37 4.59 1.58
N THR A 75 7.38 5.49 1.58
CA THR A 75 7.47 6.80 2.21
C THR A 75 7.78 6.71 3.71
N TRP A 76 7.07 5.85 4.46
CA TRP A 76 7.34 5.63 5.88
C TRP A 76 8.73 5.06 6.13
N SER A 77 9.21 4.17 5.27
CA SER A 77 10.57 3.62 5.34
C SER A 77 11.63 4.68 5.09
N SER A 78 11.43 5.56 4.10
CA SER A 78 12.30 6.72 3.84
C SER A 78 12.30 7.71 5.00
N LEU A 79 11.14 8.00 5.59
CA LEU A 79 11.02 8.84 6.78
C LEU A 79 11.73 8.23 7.99
N TYR A 80 11.63 6.91 8.18
CA TYR A 80 12.36 6.19 9.21
C TYR A 80 13.88 6.28 9.00
N ALA A 81 14.36 6.06 7.78
CA ALA A 81 15.77 6.23 7.45
C ALA A 81 16.26 7.67 7.68
N ALA A 82 15.47 8.68 7.29
CA ALA A 82 15.76 10.08 7.53
C ALA A 82 15.79 10.41 9.03
N HIS A 83 14.88 9.84 9.82
CA HIS A 83 14.87 9.99 11.27
C HIS A 83 16.16 9.44 11.91
N ILE A 84 16.59 8.24 11.52
CA ILE A 84 17.86 7.65 11.99
C ILE A 84 19.05 8.49 11.53
N PHE A 85 19.06 8.94 10.28
CA PHE A 85 20.12 9.81 9.76
C PHE A 85 20.23 11.12 10.54
N LEU A 86 19.12 11.77 10.85
CA LEU A 86 19.10 12.99 11.68
C LEU A 86 19.54 12.70 13.12
N LEU A 87 19.20 11.55 13.70
CA LEU A 87 19.71 11.16 15.01
C LEU A 87 21.23 11.00 15.02
N ILE A 88 21.81 10.39 13.98
CA ILE A 88 23.25 10.19 13.84
C ILE A 88 23.96 11.51 13.53
N LYS A 89 23.36 12.39 12.74
CA LYS A 89 23.95 13.69 12.38
C LYS A 89 23.86 14.70 13.54
N ASN A 90 22.73 14.71 14.25
CA ASN A 90 22.47 15.64 15.36
C ASN A 90 22.66 14.96 16.71
N THR A 91 23.77 14.24 16.91
CA THR A 91 24.12 13.44 18.11
C THR A 91 23.90 14.15 19.47
N PHE A 92 23.66 15.47 19.53
CA PHE A 92 23.34 16.23 20.73
C PHE A 92 21.94 16.90 20.82
N SER A 93 21.09 16.84 19.78
CA SER A 93 19.80 17.57 19.81
C SER A 93 18.59 16.82 19.27
N GLY A 94 18.78 15.63 18.68
CA GLY A 94 17.68 14.83 18.13
C GLY A 94 16.98 15.48 16.92
N PRO A 95 15.97 14.80 16.35
CA PRO A 95 15.20 15.33 15.23
C PRO A 95 14.27 16.48 15.67
N PRO A 96 14.03 17.47 14.79
CA PRO A 96 13.20 18.63 15.12
C PRO A 96 11.77 18.21 15.49
N ARG A 97 11.15 18.93 16.43
CA ARG A 97 9.81 18.60 16.98
C ARG A 97 8.70 18.54 15.91
N TYR A 98 8.86 19.29 14.83
CA TYR A 98 7.94 19.30 13.68
C TYR A 98 8.08 18.09 12.76
N PHE A 99 9.17 17.32 12.86
CA PHE A 99 9.45 16.17 12.00
C PHE A 99 8.33 15.12 12.05
N SER A 100 7.75 14.88 13.23
CA SER A 100 6.65 13.90 13.38
C SER A 100 5.37 14.37 12.71
N VAL A 101 5.05 15.66 12.82
CA VAL A 101 3.86 16.24 12.20
C VAL A 101 4.00 16.18 10.69
N LEU A 102 5.17 16.57 10.16
CA LEU A 102 5.48 16.46 8.73
C LEU A 102 5.45 15.01 8.25
N SER A 103 6.00 14.07 9.03
CA SER A 103 5.99 12.64 8.69
C SER A 103 4.58 12.08 8.57
N ILE A 104 3.65 12.49 9.43
CA ILE A 104 2.24 12.07 9.37
C ILE A 104 1.52 12.63 8.14
N VAL A 105 1.77 13.89 7.80
CA VAL A 105 1.18 14.53 6.61
C VAL A 105 1.76 13.98 5.31
N VAL A 106 3.03 13.56 5.31
CA VAL A 106 3.70 13.04 4.11
C VAL A 106 3.45 11.54 3.91
N GLY A 107 3.28 10.79 4.99
CA GLY A 107 3.15 9.32 4.94
C GLY A 107 1.75 8.78 4.67
N TRP A 108 0.71 9.61 4.76
CA TRP A 108 -0.69 9.26 4.45
C TRP A 108 -1.22 10.19 3.36
#